data_AF-A0A1F3WU00-F1
#
_entry.id   AF-A0A1F3WU00-F1
#
_cell.length_a   1.000
_cell.length_b   1.000
_cell.length_c   1.000
_cell.angle_alpha   90.00
_cell.angle_beta   90.00
_cell.angle_gamma   90.00
#
_symmetry.space_group_name_H-M   'P 1'
#
loop_
_entity.id
_entity.type
_entity.pdbx_description
1 polymer ?
#
loop_
_entity_poly.entity_id
_entity_poly.type
_entity_poly.pdbx_seq_one_letter_code
_entity_poly.pdbx_strand_id
1 'polypeptide(L)' 'MARVCQVTGKAPMTGNNISHANNKTKRRFLPNLQRRRFWVESENRWVS' A
#
# COMPACT_ATOMS: atom_id res chain seq x y z
N MET A 1 -6.35 3.77 10.33
CA MET A 1 -5.27 4.31 9.47
C MET A 1 -5.60 4.04 8.02
N ALA A 2 -5.60 5.06 7.17
CA ALA A 2 -5.71 4.87 5.73
C ALA A 2 -4.49 4.07 5.24
N ARG A 3 -4.69 3.02 4.43
CA ARG A 3 -3.57 2.24 3.85
C ARG A 3 -2.93 3.01 2.69
N VAL A 4 -2.37 4.18 2.99
CA VAL A 4 -1.72 5.08 2.04
C VAL A 4 -0.22 5.10 2.33
N CYS A 5 0.60 4.98 1.29
CA CYS A 5 2.04 5.13 1.42
C CYS A 5 2.39 6.60 1.68
N GLN A 6 3.11 6.88 2.77
CA GLN A 6 3.52 8.25 3.10
C GLN A 6 4.56 8.84 2.12
N VAL A 7 5.35 7.98 1.47
CA VAL A 7 6.40 8.41 0.52
C VAL A 7 5.84 8.60 -0.90
N THR A 8 5.02 7.66 -1.37
CA THR A 8 4.57 7.63 -2.77
C THR A 8 3.09 7.99 -2.96
N GLY A 9 2.34 8.19 -1.88
CA GLY A 9 0.90 8.45 -1.94
C GLY A 9 0.04 7.27 -2.41
N LYS A 10 0.64 6.10 -2.72
CA LYS A 10 -0.10 4.93 -3.21
C LYS A 10 -1.21 4.53 -2.25
N ALA A 11 -2.44 4.48 -2.76
CA ALA A 11 -3.65 4.16 -2.03
C ALA A 11 -4.29 2.85 -2.54
N PRO A 12 -5.23 2.26 -1.79
CA PRO A 12 -5.95 1.06 -2.24
C PRO A 12 -6.80 1.38 -3.47
N MET A 13 -6.78 0.47 -4.45
CA MET A 13 -7.63 0.56 -5.64
C MET A 13 -8.71 -0.51 -5.61
N THR A 14 -9.85 -0.23 -6.23
CA THR A 14 -10.95 -1.19 -6.41
C THR A 14 -10.88 -1.79 -7.82
N GLY A 15 -11.33 -3.04 -7.96
CA GLY A 15 -11.49 -3.68 -9.26
C GLY A 15 -12.24 -4.99 -9.14
N ASN A 16 -12.09 -5.88 -10.13
CA ASN A 16 -12.75 -7.19 -10.14
C ASN A 16 -11.74 -8.34 -10.25
N ASN A 17 -12.04 -9.48 -9.62
CA ASN A 17 -11.52 -10.77 -10.07
C ASN A 17 -12.38 -11.25 -11.24
N ILE A 18 -11.74 -11.76 -12.28
CA ILE A 18 -12.40 -12.26 -13.48
C ILE A 18 -12.07 -13.76 -13.58
N SER A 19 -13.10 -14.60 -13.56
CA SER A 19 -12.93 -16.05 -13.77
C SER A 19 -12.70 -16.37 -15.25
N HIS A 20 -12.35 -17.63 -15.55
CA HIS A 20 -12.25 -18.09 -16.94
C HIS A 20 -13.58 -17.93 -17.71
N ALA A 21 -14.72 -18.10 -17.04
CA ALA A 21 -16.06 -17.83 -17.57
C ALA A 21 -16.45 -16.33 -17.56
N ASN A 22 -15.51 -15.43 -17.30
CA ASN A 22 -15.70 -13.98 -17.22
C ASN A 22 -16.65 -13.51 -16.09
N ASN A 23 -16.81 -14.30 -15.02
CA ASN A 23 -17.58 -13.87 -13.84
C ASN A 23 -16.79 -12.83 -13.07
N LYS A 24 -17.41 -11.67 -12.81
CA LYS A 24 -16.77 -10.51 -12.16
C LYS A 24 -17.16 -10.43 -10.68
N THR A 25 -16.21 -10.61 -9.78
CA THR A 25 -16.40 -10.39 -8.33
C THR A 25 -15.56 -9.21 -7.84
N LYS A 26 -16.11 -8.34 -7.00
CA LYS A 26 -15.41 -7.14 -6.51
C LYS A 26 -14.20 -7.52 -5.66
N ARG A 27 -13.06 -6.84 -5.87
CA ARG A 27 -11.85 -6.96 -5.06
C ARG A 27 -11.21 -5.61 -4.78
N ARG A 28 -10.31 -5.59 -3.80
CA ARG A 28 -9.44 -4.45 -3.50
C ARG A 28 -7.98 -4.84 -3.73
N PHE A 29 -7.23 -3.96 -4.38
CA PHE A 29 -5.78 -4.03 -4.52
C PHE A 29 -5.17 -3.17 -3.42
N LEU A 30 -4.46 -3.80 -2.49
CA LEU A 30 -3.84 -3.11 -1.37
C LEU A 30 -2.36 -2.87 -1.66
N PRO A 31 -1.83 -1.67 -1.37
CA PRO A 31 -0.38 -1.44 -1.41
C PRO A 31 0.32 -2.30 -0.35
N ASN A 32 1.50 -2.84 -0.68
CA ASN A 32 2.35 -3.62 0.23
C ASN A 32 3.08 -2.68 1.21
N LEU A 33 2.35 -2.11 2.15
CA LEU A 33 2.90 -1.22 3.18
C LEU A 33 3.59 -2.05 4.27
N GLN A 34 4.83 -1.70 4.58
CA GLN A 34 5.61 -2.30 5.66
C GLN A 34 6.04 -1.23 6.65
N ARG A 35 5.93 -1.52 7.95
CA ARG A 35 6.51 -0.65 8.98
C ARG A 35 8.01 -0.89 9.03
N ARG A 36 8.76 0.16 8.74
CA ARG A 36 10.22 0.18 8.78
C ARG A 36 10.64 1.46 9.49
N ARG A 37 11.75 1.40 10.21
CA ARG A 37 12.42 2.59 10.74
C ARG A 37 13.57 2.92 9.82
N PHE A 38 13.71 4.20 9.50
CA PHE A 38 14.79 4.74 8.68
C PHE A 38 15.72 5.57 9.58
N TRP A 39 17.02 5.35 9.46
CA TRP A 39 18.01 6.19 10.12
C TRP A 39 18.26 7.43 9.26
N VAL A 40 18.21 8.61 9.88
CA VAL A 40 18.45 9.89 9.22
C VAL A 40 19.70 10.52 9.82
N GLU A 41 20.78 10.53 9.03
CA GLU A 41 22.11 10.96 9.47
C GLU A 41 22.14 12.44 9.89
N SER A 42 21.45 13.31 9.14
CA SER A 42 21.40 14.75 9.42
C SER A 42 20.76 15.10 10.76
N GLU A 43 19.93 14.21 11.30
CA GLU A 43 19.19 14.41 12.54
C GLU A 43 19.63 13.43 13.64
N ASN A 44 20.63 12.58 13.37
CA ASN A 44 21.17 11.56 14.27
C ASN A 44 20.07 10.75 15.00
N ARG A 45 19.00 10.38 14.28
CA ARG A 45 17.82 9.72 14.87
C ARG A 45 17.14 8.75 13.90
N TRP A 46 16.29 7.90 14.48
CA TRP A 46 15.38 7.01 13.75
C TRP A 46 14.02 7.67 13.50
N VAL A 47 13.53 7.58 12.27
CA VAL A 47 12.19 8.00 11.84
C VAL A 47 11.37 6.78 11.44
N SER A 48 10.08 6.75 11.77
CA SER A 48 9.15 5.64 11.50
C SER A 48 7.99 6.04 10.61
#